data_AF-A0A2E9QAE6-F1
#
_entry.id   AF-A0A2E9QAE6-F1
#
_cell.length_a   1.000
_cell.length_b   1.000
_cell.length_c   1.000
_cell.angle_alpha   90.00
_cell.angle_beta   90.00
_cell.angle_gamma   90.00
#
_symmetry.space_group_name_H-M   'P 1'
#
loop_
_entity.id
_entity.type
_entity.pdbx_description
1 polymer ?
#
loop_
_entity_poly.entity_id
_entity_poly.type
_entity_poly.pdbx_seq_one_letter_code
_entity_poly.pdbx_strand_id
1 'polypeptide(L)'
;MLALSLIGCVNRTGFQLKDESGCQDCYHSFYFLTSDGTEASRQKAVSLALEGDYSGARALLFQTNPGATADDSPCFLSNNQGLLELLQGQNGRALELLWEAHRQCPDNTDIENNLKNQLSRFPSSAR
;
A
#
# COMPACT_ATOMS: atom_id res chain seq x y z
N MET A 1 15.23 0.24 12.57
CA MET A 1 14.33 -0.89 12.85
C MET A 1 12.94 -0.41 12.52
N LEU A 2 12.40 -0.88 11.40
CA LEU A 2 11.08 -0.49 10.89
C LEU A 2 10.03 -1.18 11.78
N ALA A 3 9.30 -0.41 12.60
CA ALA A 3 8.19 -0.95 13.38
C ALA A 3 6.95 -0.97 12.48
N LEU A 4 6.59 -2.15 11.96
CA LEU A 4 5.38 -2.34 11.18
C LEU A 4 4.34 -3.05 12.03
N SER A 5 3.18 -2.43 12.18
CA SER A 5 2.00 -2.99 12.81
C SER A 5 0.90 -3.18 11.76
N LEU A 6 0.27 -4.36 11.78
CA LEU A 6 -0.97 -4.62 11.04
C LEU A 6 -2.09 -3.76 11.64
N ILE A 7 -2.80 -3.02 10.78
CA ILE A 7 -4.04 -2.35 11.16
C ILE A 7 -5.17 -2.85 10.28
N GLY A 8 -6.20 -3.36 10.95
CA GLY A 8 -7.51 -3.64 10.37
C GLY A 8 -8.53 -2.62 10.89
N CYS A 9 -9.06 -1.78 10.01
CA CYS A 9 -10.39 -1.19 10.22
C CYS A 9 -11.37 -1.96 9.32
N VAL A 10 -12.67 -1.93 9.62
CA VAL A 10 -13.69 -2.66 8.85
C VAL A 10 -13.46 -2.45 7.33
N ASN A 11 -13.16 -3.54 6.61
CA ASN A 11 -12.84 -3.62 5.18
C ASN A 11 -11.52 -3.00 4.68
N ARG A 12 -10.54 -2.70 5.56
CA ARG A 12 -9.23 -2.17 5.17
C ARG A 12 -8.10 -2.89 5.89
N THR A 13 -7.22 -3.53 5.11
CA THR A 13 -5.99 -4.14 5.62
C THR A 13 -4.79 -3.31 5.18
N GLY A 14 -3.92 -2.98 6.13
CA GLY A 14 -2.78 -2.14 5.87
C GLY A 14 -1.62 -2.33 6.83
N PHE A 15 -0.65 -1.44 6.71
CA PHE A 15 0.50 -1.33 7.60
C PHE A 15 0.72 0.12 8.00
N GLN A 16 1.46 0.32 9.08
CA GLN A 16 1.95 1.63 9.47
C GLN A 16 3.46 1.72 9.34
N LEU A 17 3.92 2.91 8.94
CA LEU A 17 5.32 3.31 9.03
C LEU A 17 5.45 4.45 10.03
N LYS A 18 6.41 4.34 10.94
CA LYS A 18 6.75 5.44 11.84
C LYS A 18 7.35 6.61 11.03
N ASP A 19 6.92 7.82 11.36
CA ASP A 19 7.55 9.03 10.84
C ASP A 19 8.89 9.27 11.57
N GLU A 20 9.97 9.39 10.80
CA GLU A 20 11.33 9.61 11.31
C GLU A 20 11.66 11.12 11.40
N SER A 21 10.72 12.01 11.05
CA SER A 21 10.90 13.48 11.03
C SER A 21 11.06 14.16 12.40
N GLY A 22 11.10 13.39 13.49
CA GLY A 22 11.26 13.91 14.85
C GLY A 22 9.95 14.07 15.64
N CYS A 23 8.80 13.73 15.04
CA CYS A 23 7.56 13.59 15.80
C CYS A 23 7.59 12.31 16.65
N GLN A 24 7.43 12.46 17.96
CA GLN A 24 7.28 11.34 18.87
C GLN A 24 5.88 10.72 18.66
N ASP A 25 5.87 9.52 18.08
CA ASP A 25 4.66 8.69 17.82
C ASP A 25 3.77 9.11 16.63
N CYS A 26 4.33 9.79 15.63
CA CYS A 26 3.65 9.93 14.34
C CYS A 26 3.80 8.66 13.49
N TYR A 27 2.69 8.19 12.91
CA TYR A 27 2.64 7.04 12.02
C TYR A 27 1.84 7.38 10.75
N HIS A 28 2.32 6.87 9.61
CA HIS A 28 1.62 6.92 8.34
C HIS A 28 1.00 5.57 8.06
N SER A 29 -0.33 5.54 7.91
CA SER A 29 -1.08 4.32 7.59
C SER A 29 -1.21 4.14 6.07
N PHE A 30 -0.94 2.93 5.59
CA PHE A 30 -1.06 2.58 4.18
C PHE A 30 -1.99 1.38 4.02
N TYR A 31 -2.91 1.44 3.05
CA TYR A 31 -3.93 0.41 2.86
C TYR A 31 -3.88 -0.22 1.46
N PHE A 32 -3.89 -1.56 1.43
CA PHE A 32 -4.06 -2.32 0.20
C PHE A 32 -5.54 -2.36 -0.19
N LEU A 33 -5.81 -2.26 -1.49
CA LEU A 33 -7.15 -2.15 -2.07
C LEU A 33 -7.45 -3.38 -2.94
N THR A 34 -8.70 -3.80 -3.02
CA THR A 34 -9.16 -4.80 -4.01
C THR A 34 -10.65 -4.59 -4.23
N SER A 35 -11.11 -5.01 -5.40
CA SER A 35 -12.46 -4.84 -5.92
C SER A 35 -13.33 -6.04 -5.55
N ASP A 36 -12.72 -7.22 -5.38
CA ASP A 36 -13.41 -8.50 -5.29
C ASP A 36 -12.68 -9.57 -4.44
N GLY A 37 -11.50 -9.27 -3.88
CA GLY A 37 -10.74 -10.20 -3.03
C GLY A 37 -11.26 -10.29 -1.59
N THR A 38 -11.46 -11.52 -1.09
CA THR A 38 -11.81 -11.78 0.31
C THR A 38 -10.80 -11.13 1.26
N GLU A 39 -11.28 -10.45 2.31
CA GLU A 39 -10.45 -9.80 3.35
C GLU A 39 -9.29 -10.70 3.82
N ALA A 40 -9.52 -12.01 3.92
CA ALA A 40 -8.52 -13.01 4.32
C ALA A 40 -7.29 -13.08 3.37
N SER A 41 -7.49 -13.00 2.05
CA SER A 41 -6.40 -13.07 1.08
C SER A 41 -5.52 -11.82 1.17
N ARG A 42 -6.14 -10.65 1.38
CA ARG A 42 -5.45 -9.38 1.59
C ARG A 42 -4.69 -9.36 2.91
N GLN A 43 -5.30 -9.80 4.00
CA GLN A 43 -4.64 -9.95 5.30
C GLN A 43 -3.39 -10.82 5.20
N LYS A 44 -3.50 -11.97 4.52
CA LYS A 44 -2.36 -12.85 4.28
C LYS A 44 -1.29 -12.19 3.42
N ALA A 45 -1.67 -11.49 2.35
CA ALA A 45 -0.70 -10.80 1.51
C ALA A 45 0.07 -9.70 2.25
N VAL A 46 -0.62 -8.94 3.10
CA VAL A 46 0.02 -7.94 3.97
C VAL A 46 0.98 -8.65 4.92
N SER A 47 0.57 -9.73 5.60
CA SER A 47 1.46 -10.51 6.49
C SER A 47 2.72 -10.94 5.77
N LEU A 48 2.59 -11.55 4.58
CA LEU A 48 3.74 -11.99 3.77
C LEU A 48 4.65 -10.82 3.40
N ALA A 49 4.09 -9.67 3.00
CA ALA A 49 4.89 -8.50 2.65
C ALA A 49 5.64 -7.92 3.87
N LEU A 50 5.03 -7.96 5.06
CA LEU A 50 5.64 -7.56 6.32
C LEU A 50 6.75 -8.52 6.77
N GLU A 51 6.61 -9.81 6.46
CA GLU A 51 7.60 -10.86 6.70
C GLU A 51 8.73 -10.86 5.64
N GLY A 52 8.64 -10.01 4.61
CA GLY A 52 9.61 -9.90 3.52
C GLY A 52 9.38 -10.87 2.36
N ASP A 53 8.31 -11.68 2.38
CA ASP A 53 7.87 -12.49 1.23
C ASP A 53 7.02 -11.65 0.27
N TYR A 54 7.68 -10.75 -0.44
CA TYR A 54 7.04 -9.92 -1.47
C TYR A 54 6.54 -10.73 -2.65
N SER A 55 7.13 -11.90 -2.92
CA SER A 55 6.73 -12.78 -4.02
C SER A 55 5.38 -13.44 -3.75
N GLY A 56 5.21 -13.99 -2.54
CA GLY A 56 3.95 -14.56 -2.07
C GLY A 56 2.89 -13.48 -1.87
N ALA A 57 3.26 -12.30 -1.36
CA ALA A 57 2.35 -11.16 -1.27
C ALA A 57 1.84 -10.72 -2.64
N ARG A 58 2.73 -10.60 -3.63
CA ARG A 58 2.39 -10.28 -5.02
C ARG A 58 1.49 -11.36 -5.61
N ALA A 59 1.81 -12.63 -5.40
CA ALA A 59 0.96 -13.71 -5.86
C ALA A 59 -0.45 -13.57 -5.28
N LEU A 60 -0.63 -13.24 -4.00
CA LEU A 60 -1.98 -13.10 -3.42
C LEU A 60 -2.71 -11.81 -3.84
N LEU A 61 -2.00 -10.70 -4.00
CA LEU A 61 -2.57 -9.40 -4.38
C LEU A 61 -2.95 -9.30 -5.86
N PHE A 62 -2.25 -10.05 -6.71
CA PHE A 62 -2.42 -9.96 -8.17
C PHE A 62 -2.74 -11.31 -8.80
N GLN A 63 -3.09 -12.32 -7.99
CA GLN A 63 -3.61 -13.58 -8.51
C GLN A 63 -4.89 -13.28 -9.27
N THR A 64 -4.92 -13.64 -10.55
CA THR A 64 -6.15 -13.86 -11.30
C THR A 64 -6.84 -15.09 -10.72
N ASN A 65 -7.67 -14.90 -9.70
CA ASN A 65 -8.51 -15.97 -9.18
C ASN A 65 -9.44 -16.44 -10.33
N PRO A 66 -9.48 -17.73 -10.70
CA PRO A 66 -10.43 -18.22 -11.71
C PRO A 66 -11.85 -18.17 -11.11
N GLY A 67 -12.48 -17.00 -11.21
CA GLY A 67 -13.75 -16.66 -10.55
C GLY A 67 -13.76 -15.26 -9.93
N ALA A 68 -12.60 -14.65 -9.70
CA ALA A 68 -12.50 -13.21 -9.56
C ALA A 68 -12.72 -12.62 -10.96
N THR A 69 -13.60 -11.63 -11.06
CA THR A 69 -13.60 -10.78 -12.24
C THR A 69 -12.20 -10.19 -12.36
N ALA A 70 -11.65 -10.09 -13.57
CA ALA A 70 -10.36 -9.46 -13.79
C ALA A 70 -10.46 -7.92 -13.63
N ASP A 71 -11.10 -7.47 -12.56
CA ASP A 71 -11.58 -6.11 -12.36
C ASP A 71 -11.00 -5.47 -11.10
N ASP A 72 -9.79 -5.88 -10.68
CA ASP A 72 -9.01 -4.95 -9.88
C ASP A 72 -8.75 -3.71 -10.71
N SER A 73 -9.50 -2.64 -10.42
CA SER A 73 -9.40 -1.36 -11.09
C SER A 73 -7.91 -1.02 -11.26
N PRO A 74 -7.46 -0.59 -12.45
CA PRO A 74 -6.04 -0.32 -12.71
C PRO A 74 -5.37 0.53 -11.62
N CYS A 75 -6.15 1.41 -10.97
CA CYS A 75 -5.67 2.25 -9.88
C CYS A 75 -5.38 1.47 -8.60
N PHE A 76 -6.13 0.42 -8.29
CA PHE A 76 -5.87 -0.46 -7.14
C PHE A 76 -4.62 -1.30 -7.37
N LEU A 77 -4.43 -1.80 -8.59
CA LEU A 77 -3.20 -2.52 -8.97
C LEU A 77 -1.98 -1.62 -8.78
N SER A 78 -2.02 -0.40 -9.34
CA SER A 78 -0.95 0.58 -9.22
C SER A 78 -0.69 0.96 -7.75
N ASN A 79 -1.74 1.16 -6.96
CA ASN A 79 -1.65 1.45 -5.54
C ASN A 79 -0.94 0.32 -4.78
N ASN A 80 -1.43 -0.91 -4.90
CA ASN A 80 -0.90 -2.07 -4.19
C ASN A 80 0.55 -2.37 -4.57
N GLN A 81 0.89 -2.20 -5.86
CA GLN A 81 2.27 -2.33 -6.30
C GLN A 81 3.14 -1.26 -5.66
N GLY A 82 2.69 0.01 -5.63
CA GLY A 82 3.40 1.10 -4.96
C GLY A 82 3.67 0.80 -3.49
N LEU A 83 2.71 0.20 -2.78
CA LEU A 83 2.86 -0.21 -1.39
C LEU A 83 3.86 -1.37 -1.19
N LEU A 84 3.90 -2.35 -2.09
CA LEU A 84 4.93 -3.40 -2.04
C LEU A 84 6.33 -2.85 -2.31
N GLU A 85 6.47 -1.92 -3.25
CA GLU A 85 7.75 -1.25 -3.52
C GLU A 85 8.17 -0.42 -2.30
N LEU A 86 7.22 0.22 -1.62
CA LEU A 86 7.45 0.94 -0.37
C LEU A 86 7.98 0.00 0.72
N LEU A 87 7.36 -1.16 0.93
CA LEU A 87 7.80 -2.16 1.91
C LEU A 87 9.18 -2.77 1.59
N GLN A 88 9.59 -2.76 0.32
CA GLN A 88 10.92 -3.14 -0.15
C GLN A 88 11.96 -2.01 -0.03
N GLY A 89 11.57 -0.83 0.45
CA GLY A 89 12.44 0.35 0.56
C GLY A 89 12.63 1.13 -0.74
N GLN A 90 11.92 0.78 -1.82
CA GLN A 90 11.99 1.43 -3.13
C GLN A 90 11.13 2.71 -3.18
N ASN A 91 11.44 3.68 -2.33
CA ASN A 91 10.61 4.87 -2.09
C ASN A 91 10.29 5.70 -3.35
N GLY A 92 11.24 5.82 -4.29
CA GLY A 92 11.03 6.56 -5.54
C GLY A 92 10.03 5.84 -6.46
N ARG A 93 10.22 4.53 -6.65
CA ARG A 93 9.31 3.70 -7.43
C ARG A 93 7.91 3.62 -6.82
N ALA A 94 7.85 3.53 -5.49
CA ALA A 94 6.59 3.58 -4.74
C ALA A 94 5.83 4.88 -5.01
N LEU A 95 6.52 6.03 -5.00
CA LEU A 95 5.89 7.32 -5.28
C LEU A 95 5.34 7.39 -6.70
N GLU A 96 6.09 6.95 -7.71
CA GLU A 96 5.62 6.90 -9.11
C GLU A 96 4.33 6.10 -9.25
N LEU A 97 4.27 4.92 -8.62
CA LEU A 97 3.11 4.03 -8.70
C LEU A 97 1.90 4.56 -7.94
N LEU A 98 2.09 5.16 -6.76
CA LEU A 98 1.02 5.80 -5.99
C LEU A 98 0.48 7.05 -6.71
N TRP A 99 1.35 7.80 -7.38
CA TRP A 99 0.93 8.92 -8.22
C TRP A 99 0.10 8.44 -9.42
N GLU A 100 0.54 7.38 -10.09
CA GLU A 100 -0.20 6.78 -11.20
C GLU A 100 -1.57 6.25 -10.76
N ALA A 101 -1.64 5.60 -9.60
CA ALA A 101 -2.90 5.18 -8.99
C ALA A 101 -3.86 6.36 -8.79
N HIS A 102 -3.36 7.47 -8.24
CA HIS A 102 -4.17 8.68 -8.03
C HIS A 102 -4.60 9.31 -9.35
N ARG A 103 -3.74 9.34 -10.38
CA ARG A 103 -4.07 9.83 -11.72
C ARG A 103 -5.22 9.03 -12.34
N GLN A 104 -5.26 7.72 -12.12
CA GLN A 104 -6.28 6.83 -12.65
C GLN A 104 -7.61 6.93 -11.86
N CYS A 105 -7.55 7.18 -10.55
CA CYS A 105 -8.70 7.30 -9.66
C CYS A 105 -8.56 8.51 -8.71
N PRO A 106 -8.72 9.75 -9.22
CA PRO A 106 -8.43 10.96 -8.45
C PRO A 106 -9.37 11.17 -7.26
N ASP A 107 -10.61 10.68 -7.34
CA ASP A 107 -11.62 10.83 -6.30
C ASP A 107 -11.57 9.71 -5.24
N ASN A 108 -10.65 8.74 -5.36
CA ASN A 108 -10.52 7.68 -4.37
C ASN A 108 -9.69 8.15 -3.15
N THR A 109 -10.37 8.36 -2.03
CA THR A 109 -9.76 8.86 -0.79
C THR A 109 -8.67 7.95 -0.22
N ASP A 110 -8.75 6.63 -0.40
CA ASP A 110 -7.72 5.72 0.13
C ASP A 110 -6.43 5.80 -0.68
N ILE A 111 -6.54 5.89 -2.01
CA ILE A 111 -5.39 6.13 -2.88
C ILE A 111 -4.78 7.50 -2.60
N GLU A 112 -5.61 8.55 -2.49
CA GLU A 112 -5.15 9.89 -2.15
C GLU A 112 -4.39 9.91 -0.82
N ASN A 113 -4.92 9.24 0.21
CA ASN A 113 -4.27 9.16 1.51
C ASN A 113 -2.94 8.40 1.47
N ASN A 114 -2.87 7.27 0.75
CA ASN A 114 -1.62 6.54 0.56
C ASN A 114 -0.56 7.42 -0.12
N LEU A 115 -0.95 8.18 -1.16
CA LEU A 115 -0.05 9.12 -1.84
C LEU A 115 0.42 10.26 -0.91
N LYS A 116 -0.50 10.90 -0.16
CA LYS A 116 -0.15 11.96 0.80
C LYS A 116 0.80 11.45 1.88
N ASN A 117 0.53 10.26 2.42
CA ASN A 117 1.39 9.61 3.41
C ASN A 117 2.77 9.27 2.85
N GLN A 118 2.89 8.94 1.57
CA GLN A 118 4.19 8.76 0.95
C GLN A 118 4.91 10.09 0.72
N LEU A 119 4.19 11.11 0.26
CA LEU A 119 4.74 12.45 0.02
C LEU A 119 5.24 13.14 1.29
N SER A 120 4.55 12.96 2.42
CA SER A 120 4.95 13.54 3.72
C SER A 120 6.24 12.95 4.27
N ARG A 121 6.65 11.77 3.78
CA ARG A 121 7.91 11.11 4.17
C ARG A 121 9.14 11.69 3.48
N PHE A 122 8.97 12.56 2.49
CA PHE A 122 10.09 13.28 1.87
C PHE A 122 10.23 14.66 2.51
N PRO A 123 11.40 14.99 3.09
CA PRO A 123 11.62 16.30 3.69
C PRO A 123 11.51 17.39 2.62
N SER A 124 10.85 18.50 2.97
CA SER A 124 10.66 19.67 2.10
C SER A 124 11.97 20.33 1.65
N SER A 125 13.10 19.99 2.27
CA SER A 125 14.45 20.45 1.89
C SER A 125 15.09 19.68 0.73
N ALA A 126 14.43 18.64 0.20
CA ALA A 126 14.89 17.88 -0.97
C ALA A 126 14.21 18.31 -2.29
N ARG A 127 13.54 19.47 -2.32
CA ARG A 127 12.94 20.09 -3.51
C ARG A 127 13.76 21.28 -3.99
#